data_AF-A0A7X6U8U7-F1
#
_entry.id   AF-A0A7X6U8U7-F1
#
_cell.length_a   1.000
_cell.length_b   1.000
_cell.length_c   1.000
_cell.angle_alpha   90.00
_cell.angle_beta   90.00
_cell.angle_gamma   90.00
#
_symmetry.space_group_name_H-M   'P 1'
#
loop_
_entity.id
_entity.type
_entity.pdbx_description
1 polymer ?
#
loop_
_entity_poly.entity_id
_entity_poly.type
_entity_poly.pdbx_seq_one_letter_code
_entity_poly.pdbx_strand_id
1 'polypeptide(L)'
;MTEQAFTLEALAQYDGLEGRKAYIAVDGVVYDVTDIPQWQDGLHQGRFQAGKDYSQEIRSESPHGLSMLSRAKRVGVLADEDDSR
;
A
#
# COMPACT_ATOMS: atom_id res chain seq x y z
N MET A 1 10.79 14.15 12.92
CA MET A 1 11.01 13.46 11.63
C MET A 1 9.80 13.78 10.77
N THR A 2 10.01 14.35 9.60
CA THR A 2 8.93 14.57 8.63
C THR A 2 8.47 13.23 8.08
N GLU A 3 7.16 13.07 8.00
CA GLU A 3 6.53 11.89 7.44
C GLU A 3 6.52 12.00 5.92
N GLN A 4 6.83 10.91 5.20
CA GLN A 4 6.82 10.93 3.74
C GLN A 4 5.37 10.95 3.25
N ALA A 5 5.03 11.93 2.43
CA ALA A 5 3.75 12.01 1.73
C ALA A 5 3.86 11.32 0.35
N PHE A 6 2.79 10.62 -0.03
CA PHE A 6 2.65 9.97 -1.33
C PHE A 6 1.33 10.41 -1.97
N THR A 7 1.35 10.83 -3.23
CA THR A 7 0.12 10.90 -4.04
C THR A 7 -0.23 9.50 -4.55
N LEU A 8 -1.43 9.30 -5.08
CA LEU A 8 -1.81 8.05 -5.75
C LEU A 8 -0.88 7.73 -6.93
N GLU A 9 -0.49 8.74 -7.70
CA GLU A 9 0.45 8.57 -8.82
C GLU A 9 1.85 8.14 -8.37
N ALA A 10 2.35 8.74 -7.29
CA ALA A 10 3.62 8.35 -6.69
C ALA A 10 3.54 6.93 -6.11
N LEU A 11 2.44 6.60 -5.42
CA LEU A 11 2.20 5.27 -4.86
C LEU A 11 2.18 4.20 -5.96
N ALA A 12 1.61 4.49 -7.13
CA ALA A 12 1.54 3.56 -8.26
C ALA A 12 2.90 3.10 -8.80
N GLN A 13 3.99 3.83 -8.52
CA GLN A 13 5.36 3.42 -8.88
C GLN A 13 5.92 2.31 -7.99
N TYR A 14 5.28 2.07 -6.83
CA TYR A 14 5.65 1.04 -5.86
C TYR A 14 4.78 -0.20 -6.04
N ASP A 15 4.78 -0.73 -7.26
CA ASP A 15 3.91 -1.82 -7.72
C ASP A 15 4.45 -3.23 -7.44
N GLY A 16 5.68 -3.37 -6.92
CA GLY A 16 6.31 -4.66 -6.68
C GLY A 16 6.79 -5.42 -7.93
N LEU A 17 6.69 -4.82 -9.11
CA LEU A 17 7.08 -5.45 -10.37
C LEU A 17 8.56 -5.17 -10.69
N GLU A 18 9.20 -6.10 -11.39
CA GLU A 18 10.59 -5.94 -11.87
C GLU A 18 11.59 -5.60 -10.76
N GLY A 19 11.35 -6.11 -9.54
CA GLY A 19 12.19 -5.85 -8.37
C GLY A 19 11.97 -4.49 -7.71
N ARG A 20 10.97 -3.71 -8.15
CA ARG A 20 10.53 -2.50 -7.44
C ARG A 20 9.93 -2.87 -6.09
N LYS A 21 9.90 -1.88 -5.20
CA LYS A 21 9.21 -1.99 -3.90
C LYS A 21 7.69 -2.12 -4.11
N ALA A 22 7.02 -2.79 -3.19
CA ALA A 22 5.57 -3.00 -3.21
C ALA A 22 4.92 -2.29 -2.03
N TYR A 23 4.21 -1.20 -2.28
CA TYR A 23 3.51 -0.41 -1.24
C TYR A 23 2.00 -0.44 -1.43
N ILE A 24 1.24 -0.32 -0.34
CA ILE A 24 -0.23 -0.13 -0.40
C ILE A 24 -0.64 1.01 0.52
N ALA A 25 -1.72 1.70 0.21
CA ALA A 25 -2.37 2.63 1.11
C ALA A 25 -3.58 1.97 1.78
N VAL A 26 -3.76 2.20 3.08
CA VAL A 26 -4.98 1.87 3.82
C VAL A 26 -5.24 2.97 4.84
N ASP A 27 -6.44 3.54 4.78
CA ASP A 27 -6.94 4.63 5.63
C ASP A 27 -5.96 5.80 5.72
N GLY A 28 -5.42 6.21 4.56
CA GLY A 28 -4.46 7.31 4.45
C GLY A 28 -3.04 6.97 4.89
N VAL A 29 -2.74 5.73 5.29
CA VAL A 29 -1.40 5.29 5.69
C VAL A 29 -0.77 4.42 4.61
N VAL A 30 0.48 4.68 4.25
CA VAL A 30 1.23 3.88 3.28
C VAL A 30 2.09 2.85 4.00
N TYR A 31 1.94 1.59 3.58
CA TYR A 31 2.60 0.42 4.13
C TYR A 31 3.51 -0.24 3.09
N ASP A 32 4.73 -0.58 3.49
CA ASP A 32 5.64 -1.43 2.73
C ASP A 32 5.31 -2.90 2.97
N VAL A 33 4.90 -3.58 1.89
CA VAL A 33 4.56 -5.01 1.86
C VAL A 33 5.56 -5.83 1.06
N THR A 34 6.70 -5.24 0.66
CA THR A 34 7.71 -5.88 -0.22
C THR A 34 8.18 -7.22 0.32
N ASP A 35 8.44 -7.30 1.63
CA ASP A 35 8.99 -8.51 2.26
C ASP A 35 7.92 -9.46 2.80
N ILE A 36 6.64 -9.23 2.45
CA ILE A 36 5.52 -10.09 2.85
C ILE A 36 5.29 -11.14 1.75
N PRO A 37 5.45 -12.45 2.04
CA PRO A 37 5.36 -13.50 1.02
C PRO A 37 4.04 -13.52 0.23
N GLN A 38 2.94 -13.10 0.84
CA GLN A 38 1.63 -13.01 0.22
C GLN A 38 1.51 -11.89 -0.84
N TRP A 39 2.50 -11.02 -0.95
CA TRP A 39 2.61 -9.92 -1.91
C TRP A 39 3.78 -10.12 -2.88
N GLN A 40 4.25 -11.36 -3.05
CA GLN A 40 5.31 -11.68 -3.99
C GLN A 40 4.99 -11.13 -5.40
N ASP A 41 6.00 -10.52 -6.03
CA ASP A 41 5.89 -9.83 -7.31
C ASP A 41 4.78 -8.75 -7.34
N GLY A 42 4.51 -8.15 -6.17
CA GLY A 42 3.53 -7.10 -5.99
C GLY A 42 2.07 -7.57 -6.09
N LEU A 43 1.81 -8.87 -6.15
CA LEU A 43 0.48 -9.41 -6.40
C LEU A 43 -0.04 -10.20 -5.20
N HIS A 44 -1.18 -9.78 -4.66
CA HIS A 44 -1.90 -10.49 -3.61
C HIS A 44 -3.13 -11.21 -4.16
N GLN A 45 -3.21 -12.51 -3.87
CA GLN A 45 -4.31 -13.41 -4.28
C GLN A 45 -4.62 -13.41 -5.79
N GLY A 46 -3.63 -13.08 -6.63
CA GLY A 46 -3.82 -13.01 -8.09
C GLY A 46 -4.71 -11.86 -8.57
N ARG A 47 -5.10 -10.92 -7.68
CA ARG A 47 -6.09 -9.87 -7.99
C ARG A 47 -5.67 -8.47 -7.53
N PHE A 48 -5.03 -8.36 -6.37
CA PHE A 48 -4.71 -7.07 -5.77
C PHE A 48 -3.23 -6.73 -6.05
N GLN A 49 -2.99 -5.76 -6.92
CA GLN A 49 -1.65 -5.27 -7.26
C GLN A 49 -1.23 -4.17 -6.28
N ALA A 50 0.02 -4.19 -5.82
CA ALA A 50 0.59 -3.09 -5.06
C ALA A 50 0.58 -1.77 -5.86
N GLY A 51 0.85 -0.68 -5.17
CA GLY A 51 0.79 0.68 -5.70
C GLY A 51 -0.61 1.31 -5.66
N LYS A 52 -1.49 0.83 -4.79
CA LYS A 52 -2.91 1.26 -4.73
C LYS A 52 -3.41 1.46 -3.31
N ASP A 53 -4.52 2.18 -3.19
CA ASP A 53 -5.32 2.28 -1.98
C ASP A 53 -6.30 1.10 -1.91
N TYR A 54 -6.27 0.38 -0.79
CA TYR A 54 -7.14 -0.76 -0.49
C TYR A 54 -7.97 -0.56 0.78
N SER A 55 -8.24 0.68 1.16
CA SER A 55 -9.03 1.05 2.34
C SER A 55 -10.40 0.37 2.38
N GLN A 56 -11.04 0.23 1.21
CA GLN A 56 -12.34 -0.41 1.06
C GLN A 56 -12.21 -1.94 1.00
N GLU A 57 -11.37 -2.45 0.10
CA GLU A 57 -11.24 -3.87 -0.20
C GLU A 57 -10.72 -4.67 1.00
N ILE A 58 -9.85 -4.07 1.83
CA ILE A 58 -9.38 -4.71 3.06
C ILE A 58 -10.52 -4.94 4.07
N ARG A 59 -11.63 -4.22 3.98
CA ARG A 59 -12.80 -4.37 4.87
C ARG A 59 -13.86 -5.27 4.27
N SER A 60 -14.10 -5.17 2.96
CA SER A 60 -15.18 -5.88 2.28
C SER A 60 -14.77 -7.24 1.73
N GLU A 61 -13.49 -7.44 1.40
CA GLU A 61 -13.02 -8.63 0.68
C GLU A 61 -11.98 -9.46 1.44
N SER A 62 -11.25 -8.85 2.39
CA SER A 62 -10.25 -9.58 3.17
C SER A 62 -10.87 -10.37 4.33
N PRO A 63 -10.71 -11.71 4.41
CA PRO A 63 -11.18 -12.50 5.54
C PRO A 63 -10.40 -12.23 6.84
N HIS A 64 -9.27 -11.52 6.75
CA HIS A 64 -8.39 -11.20 7.89
C HIS A 64 -8.38 -9.71 8.25
N GLY A 65 -8.96 -8.86 7.41
CA GLY A 65 -9.12 -7.43 7.65
C GLY A 65 -7.82 -6.67 7.93
N LEU A 66 -7.94 -5.57 8.67
CA LEU A 66 -6.87 -4.65 9.05
C LEU A 66 -5.76 -5.28 9.93
N SER A 67 -6.05 -6.40 10.60
CA SER A 67 -5.12 -7.02 11.55
C SER A 67 -3.76 -7.37 10.93
N MET A 68 -3.75 -7.66 9.62
CA MET A 68 -2.54 -8.02 8.87
C MET A 68 -1.59 -6.84 8.63
N LEU A 69 -2.07 -5.59 8.71
CA LEU A 69 -1.21 -4.40 8.54
C LEU A 69 -0.14 -4.27 9.61
N SER A 70 -0.32 -4.92 10.77
CA SER A 70 0.69 -5.01 11.83
C SER A 70 2.00 -5.71 11.38
N ARG A 71 1.94 -6.49 10.29
CA ARG A 71 3.10 -7.16 9.68
C ARG A 71 3.84 -6.28 8.67
N ALA A 72 3.20 -5.21 8.21
CA ALA A 72 3.74 -4.30 7.21
C ALA A 72 4.38 -3.10 7.89
N LYS A 73 5.46 -2.57 7.31
CA LYS A 73 6.13 -1.40 7.83
C LYS A 73 5.40 -0.15 7.35
N ARG A 74 4.98 0.72 8.26
CA ARG A 74 4.52 2.07 7.89
C ARG A 74 5.67 2.88 7.31
N VAL A 75 5.48 3.43 6.12
CA VAL A 75 6.50 4.23 5.41
C VAL A 75 6.06 5.65 5.09
N GLY A 76 4.78 5.98 5.27
CA GLY A 76 4.30 7.34 5.09
C GLY A 76 2.79 7.46 5.16
N VAL A 77 2.28 8.52 4.55
CA VAL A 77 0.84 8.81 4.41
C VAL A 77 0.48 9.10 2.96
N LEU A 78 -0.76 8.80 2.62
CA LEU A 78 -1.36 9.18 1.36
C LEU A 78 -1.81 10.64 1.48
N ALA A 79 -1.22 11.52 0.67
CA ALA A 79 -1.67 12.89 0.53
C ALA A 79 -2.93 12.92 -0.33
N ASP A 80 -3.90 13.71 0.11
CA ASP A 80 -5.04 14.09 -0.72
C ASP A 80 -4.53 15.01 -1.85
N GLU A 81 -5.20 14.99 -3.02
CA GLU A 81 -4.76 15.78 -4.18
C GLU A 81 -4.77 17.31 -3.90
N ASP A 82 -5.39 17.75 -2.80
CA ASP A 82 -5.50 19.15 -2.39
C ASP A 82 -4.32 19.66 -1.52
N ASP A 83 -3.43 18.79 -1.03
CA ASP A 83 -2.32 19.21 -0.14
C ASP A 83 -1.10 19.77 -0.91
N SER A 84 -1.22 19.92 -2.23
CA SER A 84 -0.17 20.45 -3.10
C SER A 84 -0.25 21.96 -3.36
N ARG A 85 -1.00 22.73 -2.54
CA ARG A 85 -1.31 24.14 -2.80
C ARG A 85 -0.81 25.14 -1.75
#